data_AF-A0A5C6AG25-F1
#
_entry.id   AF-A0A5C6AG25-F1
#
_cell.length_a   1.000
_cell.length_b   1.000
_cell.length_c   1.000
_cell.angle_alpha   90.00
_cell.angle_beta   90.00
_cell.angle_gamma   90.00
#
_symmetry.space_group_name_H-M   'P 1'
#
loop_
_entity.id
_entity.type
_entity.pdbx_description
1 polymer ?
#
loop_
_entity_poly.entity_id
_entity_poly.type
_entity_poly.pdbx_seq_one_letter_code
_entity_poly.pdbx_strand_id
1 'polypeptide(L)'
;MPRGQETVPWATTAMLLIIARLCDPPSELYIAERWYPKTALPDLLGVPISRVDDNRLYRGLDHLLPHKELLEKHLKDRLGDLFELEYDLLLYDVTSTYFEG
;
A
#
# COMPACT_ATOMS: atom_id res chain seq x y z
N MET A 1 -5.21 6.99 -16.99
CA MET A 1 -6.61 7.49 -16.96
C MET A 1 -6.62 8.80 -16.19
N PRO A 2 -7.45 9.78 -16.57
CA PRO A 2 -7.63 11.00 -15.78
C PRO A 2 -8.12 10.64 -14.36
N ARG A 3 -7.69 11.44 -13.36
CA ARG A 3 -8.12 11.26 -11.96
C ARG A 3 -9.65 11.34 -11.86
N GLY A 4 -10.27 10.39 -11.17
CA GLY A 4 -11.72 10.29 -10.97
C GLY A 4 -12.46 9.49 -12.05
N GLN A 5 -11.76 8.88 -13.00
CA GLN A 5 -12.34 7.98 -14.02
C GLN A 5 -11.93 6.52 -13.81
N GLU A 6 -11.16 6.23 -12.77
CA GLU A 6 -10.77 4.88 -12.42
C GLU A 6 -11.98 4.06 -11.93
N THR A 7 -12.10 2.82 -12.42
CA THR A 7 -13.20 1.93 -12.00
C THR A 7 -13.11 1.51 -10.52
N VAL A 8 -11.90 1.57 -9.95
CA VAL A 8 -11.66 1.40 -8.52
C VAL A 8 -10.87 2.64 -8.09
N PRO A 9 -11.21 3.33 -7.00
CA PRO A 9 -10.44 4.51 -6.55
C PRO A 9 -8.99 4.17 -6.22
N TRP A 10 -8.06 5.09 -6.49
CA TRP A 10 -6.64 4.90 -6.16
C TRP A 10 -6.40 4.77 -4.66
N ALA A 11 -7.17 5.48 -3.83
CA ALA A 11 -7.12 5.35 -2.38
C ALA A 11 -7.49 3.92 -1.92
N THR A 12 -8.46 3.27 -2.58
CA THR A 12 -8.84 1.88 -2.28
C THR A 12 -7.72 0.91 -2.68
N THR A 13 -7.06 1.15 -3.80
CA THR A 13 -5.88 0.35 -4.22
C THR A 13 -4.71 0.53 -3.27
N ALA A 14 -4.43 1.75 -2.82
CA ALA A 14 -3.42 2.03 -1.81
C ALA A 14 -3.74 1.31 -0.48
N MET A 15 -5.00 1.37 -0.03
CA MET A 15 -5.44 0.67 1.18
C MET A 15 -5.25 -0.84 1.08
N LEU A 16 -5.61 -1.43 -0.06
CA LEU A 16 -5.38 -2.85 -0.32
C LEU A 16 -3.89 -3.21 -0.23
N LEU A 17 -3.00 -2.44 -0.88
CA LEU A 17 -1.55 -2.65 -0.81
C LEU A 17 -1.02 -2.56 0.63
N ILE A 18 -1.47 -1.57 1.40
CA ILE A 18 -1.06 -1.38 2.79
C ILE A 18 -1.52 -2.55 3.67
N ILE A 19 -2.79 -2.96 3.57
CA ILE A 19 -3.32 -4.09 4.35
C ILE A 19 -2.60 -5.37 3.97
N ALA A 20 -2.41 -5.62 2.68
CA ALA A 20 -1.68 -6.78 2.20
C ALA A 20 -0.30 -6.82 2.86
N ARG A 21 0.50 -5.74 2.73
CA ARG A 21 1.85 -5.62 3.29
C ARG A 21 1.92 -5.77 4.80
N LEU A 22 0.88 -5.34 5.52
CA LEU A 22 0.79 -5.46 6.98
C LEU A 22 0.51 -6.90 7.43
N CYS A 23 -0.34 -7.62 6.69
CA CYS A 23 -0.72 -8.99 7.03
C CYS A 23 0.31 -10.03 6.57
N ASP A 24 0.99 -9.77 5.45
CA ASP A 24 1.97 -10.65 4.81
C ASP A 24 2.85 -9.76 3.90
N PRO A 25 4.13 -10.06 3.60
CA PRO A 25 4.87 -9.28 2.59
C PRO A 25 4.92 -9.93 1.18
N PRO A 26 3.79 -10.22 0.50
CA PRO A 26 3.81 -10.85 -0.81
C PRO A 26 4.09 -9.85 -1.94
N SER A 27 4.38 -10.38 -3.12
CA SER A 27 4.39 -9.61 -4.38
C SER A 27 2.98 -9.22 -4.82
N GLU A 28 2.85 -8.17 -5.64
CA GLU A 28 1.58 -7.71 -6.22
C GLU A 28 0.87 -8.82 -7.01
N LEU A 29 1.63 -9.65 -7.74
CA LEU A 29 1.10 -10.81 -8.45
C LEU A 29 0.46 -11.80 -7.48
N TYR A 30 1.14 -12.14 -6.38
CA TYR A 30 0.57 -13.03 -5.37
C TYR A 30 -0.66 -12.42 -4.69
N ILE A 31 -0.65 -11.10 -4.47
CA ILE A 31 -1.81 -10.36 -3.94
C ILE A 31 -3.00 -10.58 -4.85
N ALA A 32 -2.86 -10.30 -6.14
CA ALA A 32 -3.94 -10.38 -7.12
C ALA A 32 -4.45 -11.82 -7.33
N GLU A 33 -3.54 -12.78 -7.48
CA GLU A 33 -3.90 -14.14 -7.90
C GLU A 33 -4.30 -15.07 -6.75
N ARG A 34 -3.76 -14.85 -5.54
CA ARG A 34 -3.84 -15.87 -4.46
C ARG A 34 -4.33 -15.31 -3.14
N TRP A 35 -3.80 -14.17 -2.71
CA TRP A 35 -4.10 -13.63 -1.39
C TRP A 35 -5.46 -12.93 -1.36
N TYR A 36 -5.68 -11.93 -2.21
CA TYR A 36 -6.91 -11.12 -2.23
C TYR A 36 -8.19 -11.96 -2.36
N PRO A 37 -8.26 -12.97 -3.27
CA PRO A 37 -9.43 -13.86 -3.39
C PRO A 37 -9.77 -14.68 -2.14
N LYS A 38 -8.80 -14.87 -1.23
CA LYS A 38 -8.96 -15.68 -0.01
C LYS A 38 -9.22 -14.85 1.24
N THR A 39 -9.34 -13.53 1.10
CA THR A 39 -9.61 -12.61 2.21
C THR A 39 -11.06 -12.15 2.19
N ALA A 40 -11.51 -11.49 3.26
CA ALA A 40 -12.79 -10.76 3.29
C ALA A 40 -12.72 -9.38 2.59
N LEU A 41 -11.55 -8.98 2.07
CA LEU A 41 -11.37 -7.65 1.49
C LEU A 41 -12.19 -7.36 0.23
N PRO A 42 -12.56 -8.32 -0.65
CA PRO A 42 -13.47 -8.05 -1.74
C PRO A 42 -14.80 -7.43 -1.26
N ASP A 43 -15.33 -7.97 -0.17
CA ASP A 43 -16.58 -7.49 0.45
C ASP A 43 -16.35 -6.20 1.24
N LEU A 44 -15.30 -6.13 2.07
CA LEU A 44 -15.02 -4.97 2.92
C LEU A 44 -14.66 -3.71 2.14
N LEU A 45 -13.93 -3.85 1.02
CA LEU A 45 -13.53 -2.74 0.17
C LEU A 45 -14.55 -2.46 -0.95
N GLY A 46 -15.53 -3.35 -1.15
CA GLY A 46 -16.49 -3.26 -2.25
C GLY A 46 -15.84 -3.38 -3.64
N VAL A 47 -14.69 -4.07 -3.73
CA VAL A 47 -13.94 -4.24 -4.97
C VAL A 47 -13.96 -5.71 -5.35
N PRO A 48 -14.62 -6.10 -6.46
CA PRO A 48 -14.66 -7.50 -6.85
C PRO A 48 -13.28 -7.97 -7.29
N ILE A 49 -12.97 -9.25 -7.05
CA ILE A 49 -11.67 -9.87 -7.35
C ILE A 49 -11.22 -9.59 -8.79
N SER A 50 -12.14 -9.65 -9.77
CA SER A 50 -11.88 -9.34 -11.18
C SER A 50 -11.35 -7.93 -11.49
N ARG A 51 -11.37 -7.01 -10.51
CA ARG A 51 -10.89 -5.63 -10.64
C ARG A 51 -9.55 -5.39 -9.95
N VAL A 52 -8.95 -6.44 -9.38
CA VAL A 52 -7.63 -6.41 -8.76
C VAL A 52 -6.70 -7.29 -9.58
N ASP A 53 -5.88 -6.64 -10.40
CA ASP A 53 -4.78 -7.25 -11.14
C ASP A 53 -3.45 -6.62 -10.70
N ASP A 54 -2.35 -7.33 -10.93
CA ASP A 54 -0.99 -6.90 -10.60
C ASP A 54 -0.63 -5.56 -11.25
N ASN A 55 -0.98 -5.33 -12.52
CA ASN A 55 -0.72 -4.06 -13.21
C ASN A 55 -1.43 -2.88 -12.54
N ARG A 56 -2.63 -3.09 -12.01
CA ARG A 56 -3.35 -2.08 -11.24
C ARG A 56 -2.65 -1.81 -9.90
N LEU A 57 -2.20 -2.86 -9.22
CA LEU A 57 -1.47 -2.73 -7.97
C LEU A 57 -0.16 -1.95 -8.16
N TYR A 58 0.62 -2.25 -9.21
CA TYR A 58 1.80 -1.49 -9.58
C TYR A 58 1.49 -0.01 -9.88
N ARG A 59 0.46 0.27 -10.68
CA ARG A 59 0.03 1.66 -10.92
C ARG A 59 -0.44 2.36 -9.65
N GLY A 60 -0.98 1.62 -8.68
CA GLY A 60 -1.31 2.15 -7.35
C GLY A 60 -0.08 2.73 -6.64
N LEU A 61 1.09 2.09 -6.77
CA LEU A 61 2.34 2.59 -6.23
C LEU A 61 2.79 3.88 -6.93
N ASP A 62 2.63 3.97 -8.25
CA ASP A 62 2.92 5.20 -9.01
C ASP A 62 2.05 6.38 -8.53
N HIS A 63 0.80 6.09 -8.13
CA HIS A 63 -0.08 7.11 -7.56
C HIS A 63 0.26 7.49 -6.11
N LEU A 64 0.90 6.60 -5.35
CA LEU A 64 1.37 6.87 -4.00
C LEU A 64 2.69 7.65 -3.98
N LEU A 65 3.56 7.41 -4.96
CA LEU A 65 4.91 7.98 -4.99
C LEU A 65 4.95 9.52 -4.86
N PRO A 66 4.10 10.32 -5.54
CA PRO A 66 4.08 11.77 -5.38
C PRO A 66 3.71 12.25 -3.96
N HIS A 67 3.10 11.38 -3.14
CA HIS A 67 2.69 11.70 -1.78
C HIS A 67 3.73 11.29 -0.73
N LYS A 68 4.89 10.74 -1.15
CA LYS A 68 5.91 10.19 -0.25
C LYS A 68 6.28 11.14 0.89
N GLU A 69 6.71 12.36 0.60
CA GLU A 69 7.16 13.32 1.62
C GLU A 69 6.05 13.67 2.63
N LEU A 70 4.81 13.81 2.15
CA LEU A 70 3.65 14.10 3.01
C LEU A 70 3.31 12.90 3.91
N LEU A 71 3.39 11.69 3.37
CA LEU A 71 3.17 10.46 4.14
C LEU A 71 4.28 10.27 5.17
N GLU A 72 5.54 10.48 4.82
CA GLU A 72 6.68 10.40 5.75
C GLU A 72 6.53 11.39 6.90
N LYS A 73 6.18 12.64 6.60
CA LYS A 73 5.89 13.64 7.63
C LYS A 73 4.72 13.22 8.51
N HIS A 74 3.61 12.76 7.92
CA HIS A 74 2.45 12.32 8.68
C HIS A 74 2.78 11.14 9.60
N LEU A 75 3.50 10.14 9.12
CA LEU A 75 3.91 8.98 9.90
C LEU A 75 4.87 9.36 11.03
N LYS A 76 5.82 10.26 10.76
CA LYS A 76 6.70 10.85 11.78
C LYS A 76 5.90 11.52 12.89
N ASP A 77 4.95 12.38 12.54
CA ASP A 77 4.13 13.12 13.52
C ASP A 77 3.27 12.14 14.34
N ARG A 78 2.63 11.17 13.67
CA ARG A 78 1.83 10.12 14.34
C ARG A 78 2.66 9.25 15.29
N LEU A 79 3.90 8.94 14.93
CA LEU A 79 4.80 8.19 15.79
C LEU A 79 5.15 8.99 17.05
N GLY A 80 5.42 10.30 16.89
CA GLY A 80 5.62 11.22 18.00
C GLY A 80 4.42 11.26 18.95
N ASP A 81 3.21 11.41 18.39
CA ASP A 81 1.97 11.46 19.17
C ASP A 81 1.66 10.16 19.91
N LEU A 82 1.87 9.00 19.26
CA LEU A 82 1.49 7.69 19.80
C LEU A 82 2.42 7.22 20.93
N PHE A 83 3.67 7.65 20.92
CA PHE A 83 4.71 7.14 21.82
C PHE A 83 5.39 8.24 22.64
N GLU A 84 4.90 9.48 22.56
CA GLU A 84 5.46 10.65 23.25
C GLU A 84 6.98 10.80 23.03
N LEU A 85 7.42 10.59 21.78
CA LEU A 85 8.86 10.54 21.47
C LEU A 85 9.47 11.94 21.47
N GLU A 86 10.50 12.11 22.29
CA GLU A 86 11.47 13.19 22.15
C GLU A 86 12.65 12.69 21.33
N TYR A 87 12.91 13.31 20.17
CA TYR A 87 14.05 12.94 19.31
C TYR A 87 14.59 14.14 18.53
N ASP A 88 15.93 14.19 18.40
CA ASP A 88 16.62 15.17 17.54
C ASP A 88 16.70 14.68 16.08
N LEU A 89 16.73 13.35 15.87
CA LEU A 89 16.89 12.71 14.57
C LEU A 89 16.10 11.40 14.53
N LEU A 90 15.27 11.23 13.49
CA LEU A 90 14.55 9.98 13.22
C LEU A 90 15.17 9.32 11.98
N LEU A 91 15.86 8.20 12.20
CA LEU A 91 16.44 7.38 11.13
C LEU A 91 15.47 6.26 10.77
N TYR A 92 15.15 6.16 9.48
CA TYR A 92 14.44 5.01 8.92
C TYR A 92 15.23 4.49 7.73
N ASP A 93 15.22 3.17 7.55
CA ASP A 93 15.89 2.51 6.44
C ASP A 93 14.89 1.70 5.61
N VAL A 94 15.16 1.59 4.31
CA VAL A 94 14.38 0.80 3.37
C VAL A 94 15.23 -0.40 2.97
N THR A 95 14.99 -1.55 3.59
CA THR A 95 15.67 -2.80 3.24
C THR A 95 14.91 -3.50 2.11
N SER A 96 15.51 -3.61 0.92
CA SER A 96 15.04 -4.49 -0.14
C SER A 96 15.77 -5.83 -0.10
N THR A 97 15.03 -6.94 -0.16
CA THR A 97 15.61 -8.27 -0.39
C THR A 97 15.59 -8.55 -1.89
N TYR A 98 16.77 -8.54 -2.52
CA TYR A 98 16.95 -8.94 -3.93
C TYR A 98 17.43 -10.40 -3.97
N PHE A 99 16.79 -11.22 -4.80
CA PHE A 99 17.25 -12.57 -5.12
C PHE A 99 17.71 -12.59 -6.57
N GLU A 100 18.91 -13.11 -6.81
CA GLU A 100 19.44 -13.39 -8.14
C GLU A 100 19.35 -14.91 -8.37
N GLY A 101 18.74 -15.33 -9.47
CA GLY A 101 18.53 -16.73 -9.82
C GLY A 101 18.52 -16.92 -11.34
#